data_AF-A0A8T3V522-F1
#
_entry.id   AF-A0A8T3V522-F1
#
_cell.length_a   1.000
_cell.length_b   1.000
_cell.length_c   1.000
_cell.angle_alpha   90.00
_cell.angle_beta   90.00
_cell.angle_gamma   90.00
#
_symmetry.space_group_name_H-M   'P 1'
#
loop_
_entity.id
_entity.type
_entity.pdbx_description
1 polymer ?
#
loop_
_entity_poly.entity_id
_entity_poly.type
_entity_poly.pdbx_seq_one_letter_code
_entity_poly.pdbx_strand_id
1 'polypeptide(L)'
;MMTKTIKISQETHDLLSELASKNDTFNDVITFLIDYYRENEEFLDKQAEAYNEDIENFEKGNLDNVSEITLSDLEKRISKLENELKK
;
A
#
# COMPACT_ATOMS: atom_id res chain seq x y z
N MET A 1 21.01 -10.19 22.46
CA MET A 1 20.46 -9.75 21.15
C MET A 1 21.60 -9.74 20.14
N MET A 2 21.43 -10.32 18.96
CA MET A 2 22.39 -10.11 17.86
C MET A 2 22.13 -8.73 17.28
N THR A 3 23.12 -7.86 17.34
CA THR A 3 23.07 -6.54 16.69
C THR A 3 23.79 -6.61 15.35
N LYS A 4 23.21 -5.99 14.33
CA LYS A 4 23.84 -5.84 13.01
C LYS A 4 24.06 -4.35 12.76
N THR A 5 25.23 -4.01 12.26
CA THR A 5 25.55 -2.65 11.86
C THR A 5 25.11 -2.42 10.42
N ILE A 6 24.38 -1.35 10.20
CA ILE A 6 23.94 -0.88 8.87
C ILE A 6 24.57 0.49 8.63
N LYS A 7 25.06 0.69 7.41
CA LYS A 7 25.55 2.00 6.96
C LYS A 7 24.40 2.72 6.27
N ILE A 8 24.18 3.97 6.64
CA ILE A 8 23.17 4.86 6.05
C ILE A 8 23.85 6.16 5.61
N SER A 9 23.19 6.93 4.75
CA SER A 9 23.67 8.28 4.39
C SER A 9 23.49 9.23 5.58
N GLN A 10 24.20 10.36 5.55
CA GLN A 10 24.05 11.41 6.57
C GLN A 10 22.62 11.97 6.56
N GLU A 11 22.05 12.16 5.38
CA GLU A 11 20.66 12.64 5.21
C GLU A 11 19.65 11.69 5.88
N THR A 12 19.79 10.38 5.68
CA THR A 12 18.92 9.39 6.34
C THR A 12 19.10 9.42 7.86
N HIS A 13 20.32 9.62 8.36
CA HIS A 13 20.58 9.74 9.79
C HIS A 13 19.88 10.97 10.39
N ASP A 14 19.94 12.11 9.70
CA ASP A 14 19.34 13.35 10.18
C ASP A 14 17.81 13.23 10.20
N LEU A 15 17.20 12.66 9.16
CA LEU A 15 15.76 12.37 9.12
C LEU A 15 15.31 11.42 10.24
N LEU A 16 16.08 10.36 10.51
CA LEU A 16 15.79 9.46 11.62
C LEU A 16 15.88 10.17 12.98
N SER A 17 16.78 11.16 13.09
CA SER A 17 16.95 11.95 14.32
C SER A 17 15.79 12.91 14.55
N GLU A 18 15.18 13.42 13.47
CA GLU A 18 13.96 14.24 13.54
C GLU A 18 12.71 13.43 13.90
N LEU A 19 12.66 12.18 13.46
CA LEU A 19 11.56 11.24 13.75
C LEU A 19 11.61 10.67 15.18
N ALA A 20 12.80 10.61 15.79
CA ALA A 20 12.99 10.07 17.13
C ALA A 20 12.51 11.03 18.23
N SER A 21 11.76 10.53 19.22
CA SER A 21 11.62 11.26 20.48
C SER A 21 12.96 11.25 21.24
N LYS A 22 13.16 12.20 22.17
CA LYS A 22 14.39 12.28 22.99
C LYS A 22 14.71 11.01 23.79
N ASN A 23 13.71 10.14 23.96
CA ASN A 23 13.84 8.89 24.71
C ASN A 23 13.98 7.66 23.81
N ASP A 24 13.81 7.80 22.50
CA ASP A 24 13.82 6.67 21.57
C ASP A 24 15.23 6.43 21.04
N THR A 25 15.61 5.16 20.90
CA THR A 25 16.83 4.81 20.18
C THR A 25 16.54 4.74 18.69
N PHE A 26 17.57 4.90 17.85
CA PHE A 26 17.44 4.66 16.41
C PHE A 26 16.88 3.27 16.09
N ASN A 27 17.17 2.26 16.92
CA ASN A 27 16.64 0.92 16.71
C ASN A 27 15.12 0.87 16.92
N ASP A 28 14.59 1.63 17.88
CA ASP A 28 13.16 1.71 18.15
C ASP A 28 12.43 2.40 16.99
N VAL A 29 12.99 3.50 16.49
CA VAL A 29 12.46 4.23 15.33
C VAL A 29 12.47 3.35 14.07
N ILE A 30 13.57 2.65 13.80
CA ILE A 30 13.68 1.75 12.65
C ILE A 30 12.67 0.60 12.76
N THR A 31 12.51 0.02 13.95
CA THR A 31 11.55 -1.07 14.17
C THR A 31 10.12 -0.58 13.94
N PHE A 32 9.76 0.58 14.51
CA PHE A 32 8.46 1.21 14.29
C PHE A 32 8.18 1.46 12.81
N LEU A 33 9.15 2.00 12.05
CA LEU A 33 8.97 2.25 10.62
C LEU A 33 8.77 0.96 9.82
N ILE A 34 9.50 -0.11 10.14
CA ILE A 34 9.35 -1.41 9.49
C ILE A 34 7.97 -2.00 9.77
N ASP A 35 7.52 -1.95 11.03
CA ASP A 35 6.21 -2.48 11.42
C ASP A 35 5.09 -1.63 10.81
N TYR A 36 5.22 -0.30 10.82
CA TYR A 36 4.31 0.60 10.14
C TYR A 36 4.21 0.29 8.65
N TYR A 37 5.34 0.10 7.96
CA TYR A 37 5.33 -0.27 6.54
C TYR A 37 4.66 -1.62 6.29
N ARG A 38 4.86 -2.62 7.17
CA ARG A 38 4.20 -3.93 7.04
C ARG A 38 2.71 -3.87 7.30
N GLU A 39 2.27 -3.05 8.25
CA GLU A 39 0.87 -2.92 8.64
C GLU A 39 0.08 -2.00 7.69
N ASN A 40 0.76 -1.05 7.06
CA ASN A 40 0.17 -0.04 6.16
C ASN A 40 0.55 -0.28 4.69
N GLU A 41 1.15 -1.43 4.36
CA GLU A 41 1.26 -1.88 2.98
C GLU A 41 -0.15 -2.14 2.45
N GLU A 42 -0.68 -1.20 1.66
CA GLU A 42 -2.04 -1.27 1.12
C GLU A 42 -2.21 -2.48 0.18
N PHE A 43 -1.09 -2.96 -0.37
CA PHE A 43 -1.02 -4.10 -1.25
C PHE A 43 0.20 -4.96 -0.92
N LEU A 44 0.03 -6.27 -0.87
CA LEU A 44 1.18 -7.19 -0.89
C LEU A 44 1.99 -6.94 -2.17
N ASP A 45 3.30 -7.17 -2.16
CA ASP A 45 4.19 -7.05 -3.34
C ASP A 45 3.55 -7.62 -4.63
N LYS A 46 2.97 -8.83 -4.54
CA LYS A 46 2.30 -9.50 -5.66
C LYS A 46 1.04 -8.79 -6.16
N GLN A 47 0.31 -8.15 -5.27
CA GLN A 47 -0.88 -7.37 -5.62
C GLN A 47 -0.46 -6.06 -6.29
N ALA A 48 0.56 -5.39 -5.75
CA ALA A 48 1.11 -4.19 -6.37
C ALA A 48 1.65 -4.48 -7.79
N GLU A 49 2.37 -5.60 -7.96
CA GLU A 49 2.85 -6.06 -9.28
C GLU A 49 1.68 -6.34 -10.24
N ALA A 50 0.64 -7.06 -9.80
CA ALA A 50 -0.54 -7.33 -10.62
C ALA A 50 -1.28 -6.04 -11.03
N TYR A 51 -1.45 -5.07 -10.12
CA TYR A 51 -2.08 -3.79 -10.45
C TYR A 51 -1.24 -2.98 -11.43
N ASN A 52 0.08 -2.99 -11.29
CA ASN A 52 0.98 -2.31 -12.22
C ASN A 52 0.89 -2.93 -13.63
N GLU A 53 0.79 -4.25 -13.75
CA GLU A 53 0.57 -4.93 -15.03
C GLU A 53 -0.79 -4.55 -15.65
N ASP A 54 -1.86 -4.51 -14.85
CA ASP A 54 -3.19 -4.11 -15.33
C ASP A 54 -3.22 -2.65 -15.80
N ILE A 55 -2.55 -1.73 -15.10
CA ILE A 55 -2.40 -0.33 -15.50
C ILE A 55 -1.62 -0.23 -16.82
N GLU A 56 -0.49 -0.93 -16.94
CA GLU A 56 0.32 -0.90 -18.15
C GLU A 56 -0.44 -1.48 -19.36
N ASN A 57 -1.22 -2.54 -19.16
CA ASN A 57 -2.10 -3.10 -20.18
C ASN A 57 -3.17 -2.08 -20.62
N PHE A 58 -3.79 -1.39 -19.66
CA PHE A 58 -4.77 -0.35 -19.94
C PHE A 58 -4.17 0.82 -20.74
N GLU A 59 -3.00 1.32 -20.35
CA GLU A 59 -2.30 2.41 -21.05
C GLU A 59 -1.89 2.03 -22.48
N LYS A 60 -1.57 0.75 -22.71
CA LYS A 60 -1.31 0.21 -24.05
C LYS A 60 -2.57 0.00 -24.89
N GLY A 61 -3.75 0.32 -24.35
CA GLY A 61 -5.04 0.16 -25.03
C GLY A 61 -5.56 -1.27 -25.05
N ASN A 62 -5.01 -2.17 -24.22
CA ASN A 62 -5.56 -3.50 -24.04
C ASN A 62 -6.74 -3.45 -23.06
N LEU A 63 -7.95 -3.57 -23.61
CA LEU A 63 -9.20 -3.48 -22.88
C LEU A 63 -9.88 -4.85 -22.69
N ASP A 64 -9.17 -5.96 -22.91
CA ASP A 64 -9.75 -7.32 -22.87
C ASP A 64 -10.43 -7.65 -21.52
N ASN A 65 -9.95 -7.05 -20.42
CA ASN A 65 -10.51 -7.17 -19.08
C ASN A 65 -11.27 -5.93 -18.60
N VAL A 66 -11.53 -4.97 -19.49
CA VAL A 66 -12.20 -3.70 -19.17
C VAL A 66 -13.59 -3.72 -19.77
N SER A 67 -14.59 -3.42 -18.94
CA SER A 67 -15.96 -3.22 -19.42
C SER A 67 -16.36 -1.77 -19.17
N GLU A 68 -16.96 -1.15 -20.19
CA GLU A 68 -17.60 0.14 -20.02
C GLU A 68 -18.83 -0.05 -19.13
N ILE A 69 -18.92 0.72 -18.06
CA ILE A 69 -20.06 0.72 -17.15
C ILE A 69 -20.68 2.10 -17.11
N THR A 70 -22.00 2.17 -17.14
CA THR A 70 -22.72 3.43 -16.94
C THR A 70 -23.06 3.63 -15.46
N LEU A 71 -23.39 4.87 -15.08
CA LEU A 71 -23.94 5.18 -13.75
C LEU A 71 -25.16 4.31 -13.42
N SER A 72 -26.02 4.02 -14.40
CA SER A 72 -27.19 3.16 -14.21
C SER A 72 -26.81 1.70 -13.91
N ASP A 73 -25.72 1.20 -14.47
CA ASP A 73 -25.23 -0.16 -14.20
C ASP A 73 -24.67 -0.27 -12.78
N LEU A 74 -24.01 0.79 -12.29
CA LEU A 74 -23.56 0.90 -10.91
C LEU A 74 -24.73 0.93 -9.94
N GLU A 75 -25.75 1.75 -10.20
CA GLU A 75 -26.96 1.83 -9.38
C GLU A 75 -27.66 0.46 -9.25
N LYS A 76 -27.82 -0.26 -10.37
CA LYS A 76 -28.40 -1.61 -10.37
C LYS A 76 -27.59 -2.60 -9.55
N ARG A 77 -26.25 -2.55 -9.64
CA ARG A 77 -25.35 -3.40 -8.85
C ARG A 77 -25.45 -3.10 -7.36
N ILE A 78 -25.47 -1.82 -6.98
CA ILE A 78 -25.63 -1.39 -5.59
C ILE A 78 -26.98 -1.89 -5.03
N SER A 79 -28.08 -1.63 -5.74
CA SER A 79 -29.41 -2.10 -5.29
C SER A 79 -29.50 -3.63 -5.17
N LYS A 80 -28.78 -4.37 -6.02
CA LYS A 80 -28.72 -5.84 -5.91
C LYS A 80 -28.01 -6.29 -4.64
N LEU A 81 -26.84 -5.72 -4.35
CA LEU A 81 -26.05 -6.03 -3.15
C LEU A 81 -26.80 -5.67 -1.86
N GLU A 82 -27.45 -4.51 -1.83
CA GLU A 82 -28.27 -4.08 -0.69
C GLU A 82 -29.45 -5.03 -0.41
N ASN A 83 -30.04 -5.62 -1.45
CA ASN A 83 -31.12 -6.61 -1.30
C ASN A 83 -30.60 -7.98 -0.85
N GLU A 84 -29.39 -8.36 -1.26
CA GLU A 84 -28.73 -9.59 -0.81
C GLU A 84 -28.30 -9.50 0.66
N LEU A 85 -27.85 -8.33 1.14
CA LEU A 85 -27.51 -8.09 2.55
C LEU A 85 -28.72 -8.05 3.50
N LYS A 86 -29.94 -7.87 2.97
CA LYS A 86 -31.19 -7.82 3.74
C LYS A 86 -31.88 -9.19 3.89
N LYS A 87 -31.33 -10.25 3.28
CA LYS A 87 -31.77 -11.64 3.46
C LYS A 87 -31.01 -12.33 4.58
#